data_AF-A0A957H5P2-F1
#
_entry.id   AF-A0A957H5P2-F1
#
_cell.length_a   1.000
_cell.length_b   1.000
_cell.length_c   1.000
_cell.angle_alpha   90.00
_cell.angle_beta   90.00
_cell.angle_gamma   90.00
#
_symmetry.space_group_name_H-M   'P 1'
#
loop_
_entity.id
_entity.type
_entity.pdbx_description
1 polymer ?
#
loop_
_entity_poly.entity_id
_entity_poly.type
_entity_poly.pdbx_seq_one_letter_code
_entity_poly.pdbx_strand_id
1 'polypeptide(L)'
;NGRFYGIDWHDFPDTVYWRWDFSNYRLGSLMNALGNHPDGVLVPESVLPQYGVRAGDPIRMTVRVAGASIEYEARIVGTFRAFPTWYAEEDGFLFVGDLDSFFREAGNQFPYRVWLQLDDDITDQELRLRLDKIGLLNSEWFRPDRAIETGLTRPERQGLFGLLSIGFIAATSLTILGLFLYALFSYRQRVVELGILRAVGLSTGRMTGLIAWELALLVSVGLLLGSSLGIGVSRLFIPYLQVGESSVEQVPEFLVEISWAAVSQVYLLYGLLFLLALSALVLLATRMRVFMAIKLGETV
;
A
#
# COMPACT_ATOMS: atom_id res chain seq x y z
N ASN A 1 22.04 24.42 -6.64
CA ASN A 1 21.47 24.49 -5.27
C ASN A 1 20.99 23.11 -4.89
N GLY A 2 21.41 22.63 -3.72
CA GLY A 2 21.13 21.29 -3.24
C GLY A 2 21.54 21.16 -1.77
N ARG A 3 21.24 20.03 -1.16
CA ARG A 3 21.64 19.68 0.21
C ARG A 3 22.77 18.67 0.22
N PHE A 4 23.59 18.69 1.26
CA PHE A 4 24.59 17.67 1.54
C PHE A 4 24.26 17.00 2.87
N TYR A 5 24.13 15.68 2.88
CA TYR A 5 24.01 14.87 4.08
C TYR A 5 25.32 14.10 4.29
N GLY A 6 26.02 14.41 5.37
CA GLY A 6 27.04 13.52 5.91
C GLY A 6 26.35 12.49 6.78
N ILE A 7 26.51 11.20 6.48
CA ILE A 7 25.92 10.10 7.26
C ILE A 7 27.01 9.18 7.81
N ASP A 8 26.73 8.56 8.95
CA ASP A 8 27.52 7.42 9.43
C ASP A 8 27.04 6.17 8.68
N TRP A 9 27.83 5.68 7.73
CA TRP A 9 27.45 4.54 6.90
C TRP A 9 27.31 3.22 7.68
N HIS A 10 27.88 3.11 8.88
CA HIS A 10 27.84 1.89 9.68
C HIS A 10 26.49 1.72 10.38
N ASP A 11 26.05 2.75 11.11
CA ASP A 11 24.84 2.70 11.95
C ASP A 11 23.56 3.11 11.19
N PHE A 12 23.70 3.77 10.03
CA PHE A 12 22.58 4.26 9.25
C PHE A 12 21.59 3.16 8.80
N PRO A 13 22.02 1.99 8.28
CA PRO A 13 21.11 0.93 7.87
C PRO A 13 20.17 0.42 8.96
N ASP A 14 20.63 0.40 10.20
CA ASP A 14 19.86 -0.14 11.32
C ASP A 14 18.80 0.87 11.78
N THR A 15 19.04 2.17 11.56
CA THR A 15 18.18 3.24 12.09
C THR A 15 17.06 3.65 11.13
N VAL A 16 17.23 3.48 9.82
CA VAL A 16 16.35 4.10 8.82
C VAL A 16 15.36 3.13 8.19
N TYR A 17 14.19 3.66 7.85
CA TYR A 17 13.30 2.97 6.92
C TYR A 17 13.80 3.12 5.47
N TRP A 18 13.98 1.99 4.78
CA TRP A 18 14.41 1.98 3.38
C TRP A 18 13.53 1.05 2.53
N ARG A 19 12.90 1.61 1.49
CA ARG A 19 12.05 0.86 0.57
C ARG A 19 12.88 0.38 -0.64
N TRP A 20 12.48 -0.77 -1.20
CA TRP A 20 13.23 -1.43 -2.28
C TRP A 20 13.31 -0.62 -3.58
N ASP A 21 12.43 0.35 -3.78
CA ASP A 21 12.36 1.22 -4.96
C ASP A 21 13.07 2.56 -4.77
N PHE A 22 13.66 2.81 -3.59
CA PHE A 22 14.43 4.05 -3.35
C PHE A 22 15.76 4.07 -4.11
N SER A 23 16.26 2.94 -4.58
CA SER A 23 17.44 2.83 -5.43
C SER A 23 17.39 1.53 -6.23
N ASN A 24 18.17 1.45 -7.31
CA ASN A 24 18.45 0.18 -7.99
C ASN A 24 19.39 -0.74 -7.16
N TYR A 25 20.05 -0.20 -6.13
CA TYR A 25 20.92 -0.93 -5.23
C TYR A 25 20.27 -1.10 -3.85
N ARG A 26 20.64 -2.16 -3.13
CA ARG A 26 20.23 -2.33 -1.73
C ARG A 26 20.95 -1.29 -0.86
N LEU A 27 20.31 -0.85 0.22
CA LEU A 27 20.90 0.12 1.15
C LEU A 27 22.29 -0.30 1.64
N GLY A 28 22.45 -1.55 2.05
CA GLY A 28 23.76 -2.08 2.48
C GLY A 28 24.83 -2.01 1.38
N SER A 29 24.46 -2.14 0.10
CA SER A 29 25.41 -1.96 -1.01
C SER A 29 25.84 -0.51 -1.16
N LEU A 30 24.91 0.43 -0.98
CA LEU A 30 25.22 1.87 -1.00
C LEU A 30 26.11 2.27 0.18
N MET A 31 25.84 1.74 1.38
CA MET A 31 26.66 2.02 2.57
C MET A 31 28.05 1.39 2.46
N ASN A 32 28.16 0.16 1.96
CA ASN A 32 29.47 -0.43 1.68
C ASN A 32 30.25 0.37 0.63
N ALA A 33 29.57 0.95 -0.36
CA ALA A 33 30.22 1.80 -1.35
C ALA A 33 30.77 3.09 -0.73
N LEU A 34 30.01 3.72 0.19
CA LEU A 34 30.49 4.86 0.98
C LEU A 34 31.63 4.47 1.93
N GLY A 35 31.55 3.34 2.62
CA GLY A 35 32.59 2.90 3.54
C GLY A 35 33.92 2.54 2.86
N ASN A 36 33.87 2.02 1.63
CA ASN A 36 35.07 1.70 0.84
C ASN A 36 35.70 2.92 0.15
N HIS A 37 34.94 4.00 -0.01
CA HIS A 37 35.38 5.23 -0.67
C HIS A 37 35.10 6.42 0.26
N PRO A 38 36.07 6.84 1.08
CA PRO A 38 35.93 8.02 1.94
C PRO A 38 35.59 9.31 1.18
N ASP A 39 36.05 9.41 -0.07
CA ASP A 39 35.71 10.46 -1.03
C ASP A 39 34.41 10.16 -1.81
N GLY A 40 33.65 9.13 -1.41
CA GLY A 40 32.45 8.69 -2.09
C GLY A 40 31.23 9.56 -1.80
N VAL A 41 30.41 9.79 -2.83
CA VAL A 41 29.11 10.46 -2.71
C VAL A 41 28.02 9.70 -3.47
N LEU A 42 26.85 9.59 -2.85
CA LEU A 42 25.63 9.14 -3.49
C LEU A 42 24.86 10.34 -4.02
N VAL A 43 24.27 10.20 -5.20
CA VAL A 43 23.52 11.28 -5.87
C VAL A 43 22.16 10.79 -6.39
N PRO A 44 21.17 11.67 -6.55
CA PRO A 44 19.93 11.33 -7.22
C PRO A 44 20.20 10.84 -8.64
N GLU A 45 19.42 9.86 -9.10
CA GLU A 45 19.53 9.33 -10.47
C GLU A 45 19.34 10.44 -11.52
N SER A 46 18.58 11.50 -11.20
CA SER A 46 18.38 12.67 -12.05
C SER A 46 19.65 13.52 -12.27
N VAL A 47 20.64 13.46 -11.38
CA VAL A 47 21.90 14.21 -11.50
C VAL A 47 22.73 13.71 -12.68
N LEU A 48 22.73 12.41 -12.95
CA LEU A 48 23.54 11.81 -14.01
C LEU A 48 23.24 12.40 -15.41
N PRO A 49 22.00 12.32 -15.94
CA PRO A 49 21.69 12.86 -17.26
C PRO A 49 21.76 14.39 -17.30
N GLN A 50 21.46 15.08 -16.20
CA GLN A 50 21.42 16.54 -16.16
C GLN A 50 22.81 17.19 -16.25
N TYR A 51 23.81 16.58 -15.62
CA TYR A 51 25.18 17.08 -15.63
C TYR A 51 26.10 16.29 -16.57
N GLY A 52 25.59 15.26 -17.25
CA GLY A 52 26.37 14.44 -18.17
C GLY A 52 27.44 13.58 -17.47
N VAL A 53 27.23 13.27 -16.19
CA VAL A 53 28.14 12.49 -15.35
C VAL A 53 27.65 11.05 -15.18
N ARG A 54 28.55 10.15 -14.83
CA ARG A 54 28.27 8.72 -14.60
C ARG A 54 28.75 8.29 -13.21
N ALA A 55 28.23 7.16 -12.74
CA ALA A 55 28.81 6.51 -11.57
C ALA A 55 30.30 6.23 -11.82
N GLY A 56 31.14 6.57 -10.84
CA GLY A 56 32.59 6.54 -10.92
C GLY A 56 33.24 7.87 -11.28
N ASP A 57 32.51 8.85 -11.82
CA ASP A 57 33.07 10.15 -12.18
C ASP A 57 33.32 11.03 -10.94
N PRO A 58 34.35 11.89 -10.96
CA PRO A 58 34.55 12.89 -9.92
C PRO A 58 33.54 14.03 -10.07
N ILE A 59 33.11 14.58 -8.93
CA ILE A 59 32.25 15.73 -8.82
C ILE A 59 32.83 16.68 -7.78
N ARG A 60 32.94 17.95 -8.16
CA ARG A 60 33.34 19.02 -7.25
C ARG A 60 32.11 19.74 -6.74
N MET A 61 32.01 19.86 -5.43
CA MET A 61 30.94 20.59 -4.78
C MET A 61 31.49 21.52 -3.71
N THR A 62 30.77 22.61 -3.46
CA THR A 62 31.07 23.50 -2.34
C THR A 62 29.95 23.35 -1.32
N VAL A 63 30.26 22.77 -0.17
CA VAL A 63 29.31 22.57 0.92
C VAL A 63 29.36 23.79 1.84
N ARG A 64 28.20 24.39 2.09
CA ARG A 64 28.06 25.53 3.01
C ARG A 64 27.40 25.06 4.30
N VAL A 65 28.12 25.12 5.41
CA VAL A 65 27.64 24.70 6.73
C VAL A 65 28.14 25.65 7.81
N ALA A 66 27.26 26.08 8.72
CA ALA A 66 27.58 26.97 9.84
C ALA A 66 28.43 28.22 9.49
N GLY A 67 28.22 28.80 8.29
CA GLY A 67 28.98 29.95 7.80
C GLY A 67 30.33 29.64 7.14
N ALA A 68 30.79 28.38 7.19
CA ALA A 68 31.95 27.90 6.44
C ALA A 68 31.57 27.46 5.02
N SER A 69 32.50 27.58 4.08
CA SER A 69 32.40 27.02 2.72
C SER A 69 33.56 26.04 2.52
N ILE A 70 33.24 24.77 2.33
CA ILE A 70 34.21 23.68 2.19
C ILE A 70 34.14 23.19 0.75
N GLU A 71 35.25 23.23 0.04
CA GLU A 71 35.37 22.58 -1.26
C GLU A 71 35.58 21.08 -1.05
N TYR A 72 34.72 20.28 -1.66
CA TYR A 72 34.70 18.83 -1.50
C TYR A 72 34.76 18.21 -2.90
N GLU A 73 35.87 17.53 -3.20
CA GLU A 73 36.01 16.71 -4.40
C GLU A 73 35.65 15.27 -4.05
N ALA A 74 34.54 14.80 -4.62
CA ALA A 74 34.00 13.49 -4.33
C ALA A 74 33.88 12.64 -5.61
N ARG A 75 33.75 11.34 -5.46
CA ARG A 75 33.46 10.39 -6.54
C ARG A 75 32.05 9.87 -6.41
N ILE A 76 31.31 9.81 -7.51
CA ILE A 76 29.96 9.24 -7.49
C ILE A 76 30.06 7.73 -7.32
N VAL A 77 29.61 7.19 -6.18
CA VAL A 77 29.71 5.74 -5.87
C VAL A 77 28.38 5.00 -5.97
N GLY A 78 27.27 5.72 -6.08
CA GLY A 78 25.95 5.13 -6.24
C GLY A 78 24.87 6.17 -6.47
N THR A 79 23.67 5.68 -6.80
CA THR A 79 22.52 6.55 -7.07
C THR A 79 21.27 6.12 -6.32
N PHE A 80 20.36 7.06 -6.13
CA PHE A 80 19.04 6.82 -5.52
C PHE A 80 17.94 7.65 -6.18
N ARG A 81 16.69 7.21 -6.01
CA ARG A 81 15.47 7.89 -6.44
C ARG A 81 14.78 8.63 -5.30
N ALA A 82 14.89 8.11 -4.08
CA ALA A 82 14.39 8.76 -2.86
C ALA A 82 15.37 8.51 -1.70
N PHE A 83 15.36 9.40 -0.72
CA PHE A 83 16.21 9.31 0.47
C PHE A 83 15.43 9.82 1.68
N PRO A 84 15.64 9.27 2.90
CA PRO A 84 14.92 9.72 4.09
C PRO A 84 15.01 11.24 4.28
N THR A 85 13.86 11.90 4.49
CA THR A 85 13.72 13.35 4.72
C THR A 85 14.20 14.27 3.58
N TRP A 86 14.30 13.75 2.36
CA TRP A 86 14.66 14.55 1.19
C TRP A 86 13.50 14.72 0.22
N TYR A 87 13.23 15.97 -0.13
CA TYR A 87 12.15 16.35 -1.04
C TYR A 87 12.72 17.18 -2.19
N ALA A 88 12.83 16.58 -3.38
CA ALA A 88 13.53 17.18 -4.51
C ALA A 88 13.01 18.57 -4.92
N GLU A 89 11.70 18.80 -4.80
CA GLU A 89 11.08 20.09 -5.14
C GLU A 89 11.46 21.22 -4.17
N GLU A 90 11.60 20.92 -2.88
CA GLU A 90 11.97 21.92 -1.86
C GLU A 90 13.48 22.04 -1.68
N ASP A 91 14.19 20.92 -1.72
CA ASP A 91 15.58 20.81 -1.31
C ASP A 91 16.56 20.89 -2.47
N GLY A 92 16.08 20.71 -3.71
CA GLY A 92 16.93 20.48 -4.88
C GLY A 92 17.65 19.13 -4.81
N PHE A 93 18.83 19.04 -5.41
CA PHE A 93 19.61 17.79 -5.40
C PHE A 93 20.15 17.49 -4.01
N LEU A 94 20.09 16.23 -3.61
CA LEU A 94 20.77 15.74 -2.42
C LEU A 94 22.12 15.14 -2.80
N PHE A 95 23.14 15.35 -1.98
CA PHE A 95 24.43 14.67 -2.06
C PHE A 95 24.66 13.98 -0.72
N VAL A 96 24.91 12.68 -0.71
CA VAL A 96 25.08 11.91 0.53
C VAL A 96 26.48 11.34 0.59
N GLY A 97 27.29 11.75 1.57
CA GLY A 97 28.65 11.27 1.77
C GLY A 97 28.88 10.75 3.18
N ASP A 98 30.09 10.27 3.44
CA ASP A 98 30.54 9.88 4.78
C ASP A 98 30.72 11.11 5.69
N LEU A 99 30.07 11.10 6.86
CA LEU A 99 30.10 12.22 7.81
C LEU A 99 31.51 12.48 8.35
N ASP A 100 32.22 11.41 8.71
CA ASP A 100 33.55 11.50 9.29
C ASP A 100 34.57 12.03 8.29
N SER A 101 34.49 11.59 7.03
CA SER A 101 35.33 12.09 5.94
C SER A 101 35.07 13.57 5.69
N PHE A 102 33.81 13.99 5.71
CA PHE A 102 33.46 15.41 5.59
C PHE A 102 34.05 16.25 6.73
N PHE A 103 33.95 15.80 7.99
CA PHE A 103 34.54 16.52 9.12
C PHE A 103 36.07 16.56 9.09
N ARG A 104 36.71 15.49 8.63
CA ARG A 104 38.18 15.47 8.41
C ARG A 104 38.60 16.51 7.38
N GLU A 105 37.91 16.58 6.24
CA GLU A 105 38.22 17.54 5.18
C GLU A 105 37.95 18.98 5.63
N ALA A 106 36.86 19.18 6.38
CA ALA A 106 36.53 20.49 6.92
C ALA A 106 37.43 20.96 8.08
N GLY A 107 38.19 20.04 8.69
CA GLY A 107 39.06 20.31 9.82
C GLY A 107 38.32 20.66 11.13
N ASN A 108 37.00 20.47 11.20
CA ASN A 108 36.19 20.72 12.40
C ASN A 108 34.89 19.91 12.35
N GLN A 109 34.30 19.70 13.53
CA GLN A 109 32.95 19.15 13.66
C GLN A 109 31.92 20.28 13.64
N PHE A 110 30.79 20.03 12.97
CA PHE A 110 29.65 20.96 12.91
C PHE A 110 28.45 20.40 13.65
N PRO A 111 27.47 21.24 14.06
CA PRO A 111 26.21 20.74 14.59
C PRO A 111 25.53 19.78 13.59
N TYR A 112 25.18 18.59 14.07
CA TYR A 112 24.53 17.55 13.28
C TYR A 112 23.22 17.09 13.93
N ARG A 113 22.40 16.38 13.16
CA ARG A 113 21.18 15.74 13.67
C ARG A 113 21.46 14.27 13.92
N VAL A 114 20.78 13.70 14.90
CA VAL A 114 20.88 12.28 15.24
C VAL A 114 19.55 11.62 14.89
N TRP A 115 19.61 10.54 14.12
CA TRP A 115 18.46 9.65 13.95
C TRP A 115 18.56 8.55 14.99
N LEU A 116 17.42 8.20 15.58
CA LEU A 116 17.33 7.26 16.68
C LEU A 116 16.26 6.22 16.35
N GLN A 117 16.63 4.95 16.50
CA GLN A 117 15.66 3.86 16.58
C GLN A 117 15.38 3.59 18.06
N LEU A 118 14.10 3.59 18.41
CA LEU A 118 13.63 3.34 19.76
C LEU A 118 12.87 2.01 19.79
N ASP A 119 12.94 1.33 20.93
CA ASP A 119 12.04 0.22 21.22
C ASP A 119 10.59 0.73 21.33
N ASP A 120 9.62 -0.11 20.96
CA ASP A 120 8.20 0.26 20.83
C ASP A 120 7.55 0.75 22.15
N ASP A 121 8.14 0.42 23.29
CA ASP A 121 7.62 0.75 24.63
C ASP A 121 8.13 2.10 25.17
N ILE A 122 9.07 2.75 24.49
CA ILE A 122 9.67 3.99 24.96
C ILE A 122 8.75 5.19 24.72
N THR A 123 8.22 5.72 25.82
CA THR A 123 7.42 6.96 25.82
C THR A 123 8.29 8.21 25.68
N ASP A 124 7.71 9.30 25.17
CA ASP A 124 8.41 10.59 25.03
C ASP A 124 8.89 11.14 26.38
N GLN A 125 8.15 10.87 27.46
CA GLN A 125 8.55 11.26 28.81
C GLN A 125 9.79 10.50 29.27
N GLU A 126 9.82 9.18 29.05
CA GLU A 126 10.98 8.36 29.39
C GLU A 126 12.20 8.72 28.54
N LEU A 127 12.02 8.94 27.23
CA LEU A 127 13.07 9.41 26.35
C LEU A 127 13.66 10.74 26.84
N ARG A 128 12.80 11.71 27.18
CA ARG A 128 13.25 13.00 27.72
C ARG A 128 14.11 12.83 28.97
N LEU A 129 13.65 12.03 29.94
CA LEU A 129 14.37 11.77 31.17
C LEU A 129 15.75 11.12 30.91
N ARG A 130 15.86 10.25 29.91
CA ARG A 130 17.14 9.64 29.52
C ARG A 130 18.08 10.64 28.84
N LEU A 131 17.56 11.49 27.95
CA LEU A 131 18.35 12.54 27.29
C LEU A 131 18.85 13.59 28.29
N ASP A 132 18.00 13.99 29.24
CA ASP A 132 18.39 14.92 30.29
C ASP A 132 19.52 14.36 31.17
N LYS A 133 19.50 13.05 31.48
CA LYS A 133 20.56 12.38 32.26
C LYS A 133 21.92 12.38 31.58
N ILE A 134 21.97 12.37 30.24
CA ILE A 134 23.22 12.45 29.48
C ILE A 134 23.59 13.89 29.11
N GLY A 135 22.89 14.88 29.66
CA GLY A 135 23.20 16.30 29.49
C GLY A 135 22.60 16.94 28.22
N LEU A 136 21.75 16.22 27.49
CA LEU A 136 21.07 16.73 26.29
C LEU A 136 19.75 17.42 26.66
N LEU A 137 19.88 18.57 27.33
CA LEU A 137 18.77 19.40 27.78
C LEU A 137 18.08 20.10 26.61
N ASN A 138 16.76 20.26 26.68
CA ASN A 138 15.92 20.94 25.68
C ASN A 138 16.01 20.36 24.25
N SER A 139 16.32 19.05 24.15
CA SER A 139 16.28 18.36 22.86
C SER A 139 14.86 18.40 22.28
N GLU A 140 14.76 18.83 21.02
CA GLU A 140 13.55 18.68 20.20
C GLU A 140 13.75 17.49 19.27
N TRP A 141 12.73 16.64 19.15
CA TRP A 141 12.76 15.50 18.25
C TRP A 141 11.46 15.40 17.48
N PHE A 142 11.56 14.80 16.30
CA PHE A 142 10.42 14.48 15.45
C PHE A 142 10.18 12.97 15.48
N ARG A 143 8.94 12.56 15.77
CA ARG A 143 8.51 11.17 15.83
C ARG A 143 7.65 10.81 14.62
N PRO A 144 8.16 10.04 13.64
CA PRO A 144 7.40 9.69 12.44
C PRO A 144 6.13 8.90 12.75
N ASP A 145 6.15 8.04 13.76
CA ASP A 145 5.00 7.25 14.23
C ASP A 145 3.83 8.13 14.67
N ARG A 146 4.10 9.21 15.41
CA ARG A 146 3.09 10.20 15.82
C ARG A 146 2.55 11.01 14.65
N ALA A 147 3.42 11.35 13.70
CA ALA A 147 3.00 12.05 12.49
C ALA A 147 2.07 11.17 11.63
N ILE A 148 2.37 9.87 11.53
CA ILE A 148 1.52 8.89 10.85
C ILE A 148 0.17 8.75 11.57
N GLU A 149 0.16 8.56 12.89
CA GLU A 149 -1.07 8.46 13.69
C GLU A 149 -1.96 9.69 13.49
N THR A 150 -1.38 10.89 13.60
CA THR A 150 -2.09 12.15 13.36
C THR A 150 -2.63 12.22 11.93
N GLY A 151 -1.82 11.83 10.94
CA GLY A 151 -2.19 11.75 9.54
C GLY A 151 -3.34 10.77 9.26
N LEU A 152 -3.39 9.63 9.94
CA LEU A 152 -4.48 8.65 9.87
C LEU A 152 -5.79 9.18 10.44
N THR A 153 -5.70 10.06 11.44
CA THR A 153 -6.87 10.67 12.10
C THR A 153 -7.37 11.97 11.47
N ARG A 154 -6.76 12.43 10.37
CA ARG A 154 -7.18 13.65 9.66
C ARG A 154 -8.66 13.55 9.23
N PRO A 155 -9.52 14.54 9.52
CA PRO A 155 -10.94 14.50 9.18
C PRO A 155 -11.23 14.32 7.68
N GLU A 156 -10.39 14.90 6.82
CA GLU A 156 -10.49 14.81 5.36
C GLU A 156 -10.32 13.35 4.91
N ARG A 157 -9.32 12.68 5.49
CA ARG A 157 -9.02 11.27 5.24
C ARG A 157 -10.12 10.37 5.79
N GLN A 158 -10.52 10.57 7.04
CA GLN A 158 -11.59 9.79 7.67
C GLN A 158 -12.93 9.97 6.94
N GLY A 159 -13.24 11.18 6.48
CA GLY A 159 -14.45 11.48 5.71
C GLY A 159 -14.46 10.77 4.36
N LEU A 160 -13.36 10.83 3.60
CA LEU A 160 -13.24 10.16 2.31
C LEU A 160 -13.37 8.64 2.45
N PHE A 161 -12.60 8.02 3.34
CA PHE A 161 -12.67 6.57 3.56
C PHE A 161 -14.01 6.13 4.18
N GLY A 162 -14.62 6.97 5.02
CA GLY A 162 -15.96 6.75 5.54
C GLY A 162 -17.01 6.70 4.43
N LEU A 163 -16.99 7.67 3.51
CA LEU A 163 -17.90 7.71 2.36
C LEU A 163 -17.70 6.51 1.44
N LEU A 164 -16.45 6.17 1.12
CA LEU A 164 -16.11 4.99 0.32
C LEU A 164 -16.59 3.69 0.99
N SER A 165 -16.45 3.58 2.30
CA SER A 165 -16.90 2.41 3.08
C SER A 165 -18.42 2.28 3.07
N ILE A 166 -19.16 3.38 3.27
CA ILE A 166 -20.63 3.38 3.20
C ILE A 166 -21.08 3.02 1.78
N GLY A 167 -20.44 3.60 0.75
CA GLY A 167 -20.72 3.28 -0.65
C GLY A 167 -20.47 1.79 -0.96
N PHE A 168 -19.37 1.24 -0.43
CA PHE A 168 -19.06 -0.19 -0.54
C PHE A 168 -20.13 -1.07 0.13
N ILE A 169 -20.55 -0.73 1.36
CA ILE A 169 -21.60 -1.47 2.08
C ILE A 169 -22.93 -1.40 1.31
N ALA A 170 -23.31 -0.22 0.81
CA ALA A 170 -24.53 -0.03 0.04
C ALA A 170 -24.52 -0.84 -1.27
N ALA A 171 -23.44 -0.76 -2.04
CA ALA A 171 -23.28 -1.50 -3.29
C ALA A 171 -23.24 -3.03 -3.04
N THR A 172 -22.53 -3.47 -2.00
CA THR A 172 -22.51 -4.88 -1.58
C THR A 172 -23.92 -5.34 -1.22
N SER A 173 -24.64 -4.59 -0.38
CA SER A 173 -26.02 -4.92 0.02
C SER A 173 -26.97 -5.00 -1.17
N LEU A 174 -26.87 -4.08 -2.13
CA LEU A 174 -27.66 -4.11 -3.36
C LEU A 174 -27.34 -5.33 -4.22
N THR A 175 -26.07 -5.71 -4.31
CA THR A 175 -25.62 -6.91 -5.03
C THR A 175 -26.17 -8.18 -4.36
N ILE A 176 -26.14 -8.24 -3.02
CA ILE A 176 -26.70 -9.35 -2.24
C ILE A 176 -28.20 -9.48 -2.55
N LEU A 177 -28.95 -8.37 -2.46
CA LEU A 177 -30.37 -8.35 -2.77
C LEU A 177 -30.63 -8.81 -4.22
N GLY A 178 -29.83 -8.34 -5.17
CA GLY A 178 -29.89 -8.75 -6.57
C GLY A 178 -29.69 -10.26 -6.75
N LEU A 179 -28.70 -10.85 -6.07
CA LEU A 179 -28.46 -12.30 -6.11
C LEU A 179 -29.64 -13.09 -5.53
N PHE A 180 -30.22 -12.65 -4.41
CA PHE A 180 -31.40 -13.28 -3.82
C PHE A 180 -32.63 -13.20 -4.74
N LEU A 181 -32.88 -12.03 -5.34
CA LEU A 181 -33.98 -11.85 -6.30
C LEU A 181 -33.78 -12.72 -7.54
N TYR A 182 -32.56 -12.77 -8.08
CA TYR A 182 -32.21 -13.66 -9.19
C TYR A 182 -32.48 -15.12 -8.83
N ALA A 183 -32.00 -15.59 -7.67
CA ALA A 183 -32.23 -16.96 -7.22
C ALA A 183 -33.73 -17.28 -7.09
N LEU A 184 -34.52 -16.37 -6.53
CA LEU A 184 -35.97 -16.53 -6.35
C LEU A 184 -36.70 -16.59 -7.71
N PHE A 185 -36.41 -15.67 -8.63
CA PHE A 185 -37.08 -15.62 -9.93
C PHE A 185 -36.64 -16.76 -10.85
N SER A 186 -35.36 -17.11 -10.86
CA SER A 186 -34.82 -18.27 -11.59
C SER A 186 -35.54 -19.55 -11.14
N TYR A 187 -35.70 -19.74 -9.83
CA TYR A 187 -36.49 -20.85 -9.29
C TYR A 187 -37.94 -20.82 -9.77
N ARG A 188 -38.65 -19.68 -9.65
CA ARG A 188 -40.07 -19.58 -10.04
C ARG A 188 -40.30 -19.86 -11.53
N GLN A 189 -39.42 -19.39 -12.41
CA GLN A 189 -39.51 -19.66 -13.85
C GLN A 189 -39.27 -21.13 -14.16
N ARG A 190 -38.32 -21.76 -13.46
CA ARG A 190 -37.91 -23.15 -13.71
C ARG A 190 -38.72 -24.18 -12.94
N VAL A 191 -39.64 -23.79 -12.04
CA VAL A 191 -40.46 -24.73 -11.26
C VAL A 191 -41.19 -25.75 -12.13
N VAL A 192 -41.70 -25.35 -13.30
CA VAL A 192 -42.40 -26.25 -14.23
C VAL A 192 -41.40 -27.22 -14.88
N GLU A 193 -40.29 -26.71 -15.39
CA GLU A 193 -39.22 -27.53 -16.02
C GLU A 193 -38.63 -28.54 -15.03
N LEU A 194 -38.32 -28.09 -13.81
CA LEU A 194 -37.82 -28.93 -12.72
C LEU A 194 -38.86 -29.96 -12.28
N GLY A 195 -40.15 -29.61 -12.32
CA GLY A 195 -41.26 -30.51 -12.08
C GLY A 195 -41.36 -31.63 -13.13
N ILE A 196 -41.20 -31.29 -14.42
CA ILE A 196 -41.17 -32.25 -15.54
C ILE A 196 -39.95 -33.17 -15.41
N LEU A 197 -38.75 -32.62 -15.20
CA LEU A 197 -37.53 -33.41 -15.02
C LEU A 197 -37.64 -34.39 -13.85
N ARG A 198 -38.28 -33.96 -12.75
CA ARG A 198 -38.56 -34.85 -11.62
C ARG A 198 -39.54 -35.97 -11.98
N ALA A 199 -40.58 -35.68 -12.77
CA ALA A 199 -41.55 -36.67 -13.24
C ALA A 199 -40.93 -37.70 -14.20
N VAL A 200 -39.93 -37.29 -15.00
CA VAL A 200 -39.13 -38.18 -15.87
C VAL A 200 -38.12 -39.04 -15.07
N GLY A 201 -37.97 -38.80 -13.77
CA GLY A 201 -37.15 -39.62 -12.87
C GLY A 201 -35.79 -39.03 -12.50
N LEU A 202 -35.55 -37.74 -12.77
CA LEU A 202 -34.31 -37.09 -12.38
C LEU A 202 -34.22 -36.94 -10.85
N SER A 203 -33.17 -37.49 -10.24
CA SER A 203 -32.93 -37.38 -8.80
C SER A 203 -32.73 -35.92 -8.38
N THR A 204 -33.23 -35.55 -7.19
CA THR A 204 -33.09 -34.19 -6.63
C THR A 204 -31.64 -33.71 -6.58
N GLY A 205 -30.68 -34.60 -6.29
CA GLY A 205 -29.25 -34.25 -6.25
C GLY A 205 -28.66 -33.81 -7.60
N ARG A 206 -29.07 -34.44 -8.71
CA ARG A 206 -28.61 -34.04 -10.07
C ARG A 206 -29.19 -32.69 -10.49
N MET A 207 -30.44 -32.44 -10.09
CA MET A 207 -31.11 -31.17 -10.34
C MET A 207 -30.48 -30.02 -9.55
N THR A 208 -30.18 -30.24 -8.26
CA THR A 208 -29.48 -29.24 -7.43
C THR A 208 -28.05 -29.02 -7.90
N GLY A 209 -27.37 -30.05 -8.41
CA GLY A 209 -26.05 -29.93 -9.01
C GLY A 209 -26.03 -29.00 -10.23
N LEU A 210 -27.03 -29.09 -11.11
CA LEU A 210 -27.14 -28.22 -12.29
C LEU A 210 -27.33 -26.75 -11.89
N ILE A 211 -28.21 -26.47 -10.93
CA ILE A 211 -28.46 -25.12 -10.41
C ILE A 211 -27.24 -24.59 -9.65
N ALA A 212 -26.58 -25.45 -8.85
CA ALA A 212 -25.35 -25.09 -8.17
C ALA A 212 -24.26 -24.67 -9.16
N TRP A 213 -24.15 -25.38 -10.28
CA TRP A 213 -23.17 -25.06 -11.31
C TRP A 213 -23.47 -23.72 -12.01
N GLU A 214 -24.73 -23.45 -12.33
CA GLU A 214 -25.14 -22.16 -12.89
C GLU A 214 -24.83 -21.00 -11.94
N LEU A 215 -25.21 -21.13 -10.67
CA LEU A 215 -24.92 -20.12 -9.65
C LEU A 215 -23.42 -19.96 -9.42
N ALA A 216 -22.66 -21.06 -9.40
CA ALA A 216 -21.22 -21.03 -9.24
C ALA A 216 -20.55 -20.28 -10.41
N LEU A 217 -21.01 -20.53 -11.64
CA LEU A 217 -20.52 -19.82 -12.82
C LEU A 217 -20.84 -18.33 -12.75
N LEU A 218 -22.08 -17.98 -12.39
CA LEU A 218 -22.51 -16.59 -12.25
C LEU A 218 -21.68 -15.84 -11.18
N VAL A 219 -21.53 -16.43 -10.00
CA VAL A 219 -20.73 -15.84 -8.91
C VAL A 219 -19.25 -15.75 -9.31
N SER A 220 -18.69 -16.80 -9.92
CA SER A 220 -17.28 -16.80 -10.34
C SER A 220 -16.99 -15.73 -11.38
N VAL A 221 -17.85 -15.60 -12.41
CA VAL A 221 -17.72 -14.54 -13.42
C VAL A 221 -17.86 -13.16 -12.79
N GLY A 222 -18.81 -12.97 -11.87
CA GLY A 222 -18.99 -11.74 -11.12
C GLY A 222 -17.76 -11.37 -10.29
N LEU A 223 -17.18 -12.34 -9.57
CA LEU A 223 -15.96 -12.15 -8.78
C LEU A 223 -14.76 -11.83 -9.66
N LEU A 224 -14.58 -12.53 -10.79
CA LEU A 224 -13.47 -12.29 -11.72
C LEU A 224 -13.55 -10.90 -12.35
N LEU A 225 -14.71 -10.54 -12.90
CA LEU A 225 -14.92 -9.23 -13.51
C LEU A 225 -14.85 -8.10 -12.47
N GLY A 226 -15.49 -8.29 -11.32
CA GLY A 226 -15.48 -7.32 -10.21
C GLY A 226 -14.07 -7.09 -9.67
N SER A 227 -13.28 -8.15 -9.51
CA SER A 227 -11.88 -8.03 -9.04
C SER A 227 -11.01 -7.35 -10.10
N SER A 228 -11.17 -7.71 -11.37
CA SER A 228 -10.41 -7.10 -12.47
C SER A 228 -10.70 -5.60 -12.58
N LEU A 229 -11.98 -5.20 -12.51
CA LEU A 229 -12.40 -3.81 -12.49
C LEU A 229 -11.92 -3.10 -11.23
N GLY A 230 -12.05 -3.72 -10.06
CA GLY A 230 -11.59 -3.15 -8.80
C GLY A 230 -10.09 -2.87 -8.80
N ILE A 231 -9.28 -3.80 -9.30
CA ILE A 231 -7.82 -3.63 -9.46
C ILE A 231 -7.52 -2.51 -10.47
N GLY A 232 -8.23 -2.47 -11.59
CA GLY A 232 -8.07 -1.44 -12.63
C GLY A 232 -8.39 -0.04 -12.12
N VAL A 233 -9.54 0.12 -11.46
CA VAL A 233 -9.97 1.38 -10.82
C VAL A 233 -8.99 1.78 -9.72
N SER A 234 -8.53 0.82 -8.89
CA SER A 234 -7.56 1.10 -7.82
C SER A 234 -6.27 1.70 -8.38
N ARG A 235 -5.72 1.10 -9.45
CA ARG A 235 -4.50 1.60 -10.09
C ARG A 235 -4.69 2.94 -10.79
N LEU A 236 -5.88 3.20 -11.33
CA LEU A 236 -6.16 4.42 -12.08
C LEU A 236 -6.47 5.61 -11.16
N PHE A 237 -7.22 5.41 -10.07
CA PHE A 237 -7.77 6.50 -9.27
C PHE A 237 -7.06 6.73 -7.93
N ILE A 238 -6.53 5.70 -7.26
CA ILE A 238 -5.89 5.87 -5.94
C ILE A 238 -4.74 6.90 -5.96
N PRO A 239 -3.86 6.93 -6.99
CA PRO A 239 -2.81 7.96 -7.06
C PRO A 239 -3.37 9.40 -7.06
N TYR A 240 -4.58 9.60 -7.58
CA TYR A 240 -5.22 10.91 -7.63
C TYR A 240 -6.03 11.26 -6.38
N LEU A 241 -6.21 10.34 -5.42
CA LEU A 241 -6.93 10.64 -4.18
C LEU A 241 -6.14 11.55 -3.22
N GLN A 242 -4.90 11.92 -3.56
CA GLN A 242 -4.01 12.81 -2.81
C GLN A 242 -4.35 14.30 -2.96
N VAL A 243 -5.57 14.64 -3.41
CA VAL A 243 -5.95 16.05 -3.64
C VAL A 243 -5.92 16.82 -2.31
N GLY A 244 -5.00 17.79 -2.21
CA GLY A 244 -4.84 18.66 -1.04
C GLY A 244 -3.52 18.48 -0.29
N GLU A 245 -2.69 17.53 -0.70
CA GLU A 245 -1.37 17.29 -0.09
C GLU A 245 -0.28 18.12 -0.79
N SER A 246 0.60 18.74 0.00
CA SER A 246 1.75 19.53 -0.49
C SER A 246 2.69 18.67 -1.35
N SER A 247 3.49 19.26 -2.25
CA SER A 247 4.44 18.50 -3.09
C SER A 247 5.37 17.57 -2.30
N VAL A 248 5.64 17.92 -1.04
CA VAL A 248 6.42 17.15 -0.07
C VAL A 248 5.72 15.86 0.36
N GLU A 249 4.41 15.93 0.56
CA GLU A 249 3.60 14.79 1.04
C GLU A 249 3.42 13.71 -0.05
N GLN A 250 3.69 14.04 -1.32
CA GLN A 250 3.63 13.08 -2.45
C GLN A 250 4.90 12.22 -2.60
N VAL A 251 5.95 12.49 -1.81
CA VAL A 251 7.20 11.74 -1.79
C VAL A 251 7.27 10.90 -0.52
N PRO A 252 7.59 9.59 -0.60
CA PRO A 252 7.91 8.83 -1.82
C PRO A 252 6.66 8.45 -2.62
N GLU A 253 6.83 8.12 -3.91
CA GLU A 253 5.72 7.73 -4.78
C GLU A 253 4.79 6.71 -4.13
N PHE A 254 3.49 6.96 -4.25
CA PHE A 254 2.46 6.16 -3.63
C PHE A 254 2.34 4.79 -4.31
N LEU A 255 2.53 3.74 -3.53
CA LEU A 255 2.39 2.37 -4.01
C LEU A 255 0.96 1.90 -3.75
N VAL A 256 0.27 1.51 -4.81
CA VAL A 256 -1.05 0.88 -4.70
C VAL A 256 -0.87 -0.55 -4.22
N GLU A 257 -1.01 -0.75 -2.91
CA GLU A 257 -1.00 -2.08 -2.29
C GLU A 257 -2.43 -2.63 -2.14
N ILE A 258 -2.68 -3.79 -2.74
CA ILE A 258 -3.96 -4.49 -2.62
C ILE A 258 -3.90 -5.42 -1.41
N SER A 259 -4.70 -5.15 -0.39
CA SER A 259 -4.85 -6.04 0.76
C SER A 259 -5.62 -7.31 0.35
N TRP A 260 -4.88 -8.35 -0.02
CA TRP A 260 -5.45 -9.66 -0.34
C TRP A 260 -6.23 -10.27 0.83
N ALA A 261 -5.86 -9.93 2.07
CA ALA A 261 -6.61 -10.32 3.25
C ALA A 261 -8.03 -9.74 3.23
N ALA A 262 -8.17 -8.43 2.98
CA ALA A 262 -9.49 -7.80 2.85
C ALA A 262 -10.28 -8.35 1.65
N VAL A 263 -9.62 -8.57 0.50
CA VAL A 263 -10.25 -9.20 -0.68
C VAL A 263 -10.77 -10.60 -0.34
N SER A 264 -10.00 -11.40 0.39
CA SER A 264 -10.39 -12.75 0.79
C SER A 264 -11.61 -12.76 1.71
N GLN A 265 -11.77 -11.77 2.59
CA GLN A 265 -12.96 -11.62 3.43
C GLN A 265 -14.21 -11.35 2.59
N VAL A 266 -14.09 -10.53 1.54
CA VAL A 266 -15.18 -10.29 0.58
C VAL A 266 -15.52 -11.57 -0.17
N TYR A 267 -14.53 -12.34 -0.63
CA TYR A 267 -14.77 -13.63 -1.28
C TYR A 267 -15.46 -14.64 -0.35
N LEU A 268 -15.06 -14.68 0.93
CA LEU A 268 -15.71 -15.52 1.94
C LEU A 268 -17.18 -15.11 2.15
N LEU A 269 -17.47 -13.81 2.21
CA LEU A 269 -18.85 -13.31 2.30
C LEU A 269 -19.70 -13.78 1.11
N TYR A 270 -19.22 -13.59 -0.12
CA TYR A 270 -19.94 -14.05 -1.32
C TYR A 270 -20.05 -15.58 -1.39
N GLY A 271 -19.03 -16.31 -0.94
CA GLY A 271 -19.08 -17.77 -0.82
C GLY A 271 -20.16 -18.23 0.16
N LEU A 272 -20.27 -17.57 1.32
CA LEU A 272 -21.31 -17.87 2.31
C LEU A 272 -22.71 -17.54 1.77
N LEU A 273 -22.87 -16.44 1.05
CA LEU A 273 -24.13 -16.07 0.40
C LEU A 273 -24.53 -17.05 -0.70
N PHE A 274 -23.56 -17.53 -1.49
CA PHE A 274 -23.78 -18.60 -2.45
C PHE A 274 -24.30 -19.86 -1.77
N LEU A 275 -23.69 -20.29 -0.66
CA LEU A 275 -24.15 -21.45 0.11
C LEU A 275 -25.55 -21.25 0.68
N LEU A 276 -25.87 -20.06 1.17
CA LEU A 276 -27.21 -19.72 1.66
C LEU A 276 -28.26 -19.77 0.53
N ALA A 277 -27.95 -19.16 -0.62
CA ALA A 277 -28.84 -19.19 -1.78
C ALA A 277 -29.06 -20.62 -2.29
N LEU A 278 -27.99 -21.42 -2.39
CA LEU A 278 -28.07 -22.82 -2.77
C LEU A 278 -28.92 -23.62 -1.77
N SER A 279 -28.70 -23.43 -0.47
CA SER A 279 -29.47 -24.09 0.59
C SER A 279 -30.95 -23.74 0.53
N ALA A 280 -31.28 -22.45 0.32
CA ALA A 280 -32.65 -22.00 0.15
C ALA A 280 -33.32 -22.66 -1.07
N LEU A 281 -32.60 -22.76 -2.18
CA LEU A 281 -33.10 -23.41 -3.40
C LEU A 281 -33.31 -24.91 -3.21
N VAL A 282 -32.39 -25.61 -2.55
CA VAL A 282 -32.53 -27.04 -2.21
C VAL A 282 -33.74 -27.26 -1.31
N LEU A 283 -33.94 -26.40 -0.30
CA LEU A 283 -35.11 -26.45 0.58
C LEU A 283 -36.43 -26.21 -0.17
N LEU A 284 -36.44 -25.24 -1.09
CA LEU A 284 -37.61 -24.96 -1.92
C LEU A 284 -37.92 -26.14 -2.87
N ALA A 285 -36.90 -26.70 -3.52
CA ALA A 285 -37.04 -27.85 -4.43
C ALA A 285 -37.51 -29.12 -3.72
N THR A 286 -37.02 -29.39 -2.51
CA THR A 286 -37.47 -30.54 -1.69
C THR A 286 -38.91 -30.38 -1.22
N ARG A 287 -39.36 -29.15 -0.91
CA ARG A 287 -40.75 -28.85 -0.52
C ARG A 287 -41.75 -28.87 -1.69
N MET A 288 -41.31 -29.00 -2.94
CA MET A 288 -42.23 -29.20 -4.06
C MET A 288 -42.97 -30.53 -3.94
N ARG A 289 -44.26 -30.46 -3.62
CA ARG A 289 -45.19 -31.58 -3.78
C ARG A 289 -45.51 -31.71 -5.27
N VAL A 290 -45.08 -32.83 -5.86
CA VAL A 290 -45.23 -33.20 -7.29
C VAL A 290 -46.67 -33.01 -7.81
N PHE A 291 -47.66 -33.08 -6.92
CA PHE A 291 -49.08 -33.02 -7.24
C PHE A 291 -49.59 -31.66 -7.78
N MET A 292 -48.89 -30.54 -7.55
CA MET A 292 -49.32 -29.23 -8.11
C MET A 292 -48.82 -28.98 -9.54
N ALA A 293 -47.73 -29.62 -9.98
CA ALA A 293 -47.20 -29.43 -11.33
C ALA A 293 -48.07 -30.07 -12.41
N ILE A 294 -48.72 -31.21 -12.09
CA ILE A 294 -49.58 -31.95 -13.03
C ILE A 294 -50.90 -31.20 -13.28
N LYS A 295 -51.45 -30.51 -12.26
CA LYS A 295 -52.74 -29.83 -12.39
C LYS A 295 -52.69 -28.49 -13.13
N LEU A 296 -51.50 -27.90 -13.30
CA LEU A 296 -51.32 -26.68 -14.12
C LEU A 296 -51.21 -26.98 -15.63
N GLY A 297 -50.84 -28.21 -15.99
CA GLY A 297 -50.75 -28.63 -17.40
C GLY A 297 -52.08 -29.02 -18.05
N GLU A 298 -53.13 -29.28 -17.26
CA GLU A 298 -54.48 -29.60 -17.76
C GLU A 298 -55.34 -28.35 -18.06
N THR A 299 -54.84 -27.14 -17.79
CA THR A 299 -55.57 -25.89 -18.04
C THR A 299 -54.97 -25.02 -19.16
N VAL A 300 -54.17 -25.60 -20.05
CA VAL A 300 -53.72 -24.95 -21.30
C VAL A 300 -54.23 -25.75 -22.49
#